data_AF-A0A977Q2V2-F1
#
_entry.id   AF-A0A977Q2V2-F1
#
_cell.length_a   1.000
_cell.length_b   1.000
_cell.length_c   1.000
_cell.angle_alpha   90.00
_cell.angle_beta   90.00
_cell.angle_gamma   90.00
#
_symmetry.space_group_name_H-M   'P 1'
#
loop_
_entity.id
_entity.type
_entity.pdbx_description
1 polymer ?
#
loop_
_entity_poly.entity_id
_entity_poly.type
_entity_poly.pdbx_seq_one_letter_code
_entity_poly.pdbx_strand_id
1 'polypeptide(L)'
;MKIGIFSFYPVLVGLLIGCSGQEDEVKIVNNPPIANFRIVETADKFSLDGSLSIDPNGDSLTYKWSTTSALLTIASPTAPKTFFSVPNVAQSFTTEVKLELKDGINTVHSTQTVRIPAINQMVIYGLGINLIKSVSNNTNYNWYYDQANSGTYSSINCGPTSVSMAIKWTNEFTNSSPIAARNVYGANGGWWQTFDIINYLNDNNVANSTISLASIDILKDKIDKGKIIILCLDMYFVQISNQCHLSSQQILSY
;
A
#
# COMPACT_ATOMS: atom_id res chain seq x y z
N MET A 1 -85.37 10.40 -32.64
CA MET A 1 -84.10 9.65 -32.58
C MET A 1 -83.55 9.61 -34.00
N LYS A 2 -82.42 10.18 -34.42
CA LYS A 2 -81.36 10.99 -33.82
C LYS A 2 -81.26 12.28 -34.66
N ILE A 3 -80.98 13.41 -34.02
CA ILE A 3 -80.68 14.68 -34.69
C ILE A 3 -79.18 14.87 -34.61
N GLY A 4 -78.53 15.13 -35.75
CA GLY A 4 -77.22 15.76 -35.80
C GLY A 4 -77.38 17.09 -36.53
N ILE A 5 -76.48 18.04 -36.25
CA ILE A 5 -75.95 19.07 -37.17
C ILE A 5 -74.85 19.86 -36.42
N PHE A 6 -73.76 20.16 -37.13
CA PHE A 6 -72.64 21.01 -36.72
C PHE A 6 -72.98 22.50 -36.81
N SER A 7 -72.32 23.36 -36.02
CA SER A 7 -72.00 24.74 -36.44
C SER A 7 -70.93 25.40 -35.56
N PHE A 8 -70.12 26.24 -36.21
CA PHE A 8 -69.11 27.17 -35.69
C PHE A 8 -69.70 28.37 -34.91
N TYR A 9 -68.81 28.99 -34.12
CA TYR A 9 -68.89 30.16 -33.20
C TYR A 9 -69.54 31.46 -33.74
N PRO A 10 -69.92 32.40 -32.84
CA PRO A 10 -69.17 33.68 -32.83
C PRO A 10 -68.90 34.31 -31.44
N VAL A 11 -67.98 35.28 -31.50
CA VAL A 11 -67.24 36.05 -30.48
C VAL A 11 -68.13 36.97 -29.60
N LEU A 12 -67.77 37.14 -28.32
CA LEU A 12 -68.14 38.34 -27.56
C LEU A 12 -66.95 38.87 -26.73
N VAL A 13 -66.70 40.16 -26.95
CA VAL A 13 -65.69 41.05 -26.36
C VAL A 13 -65.78 41.12 -24.83
N GLY A 14 -64.64 41.15 -24.13
CA GLY A 14 -64.62 41.49 -22.71
C GLY A 14 -63.28 41.35 -22.00
N LEU A 15 -62.60 42.49 -21.83
CA LEU A 15 -61.64 42.80 -20.76
C LEU A 15 -60.36 41.94 -20.66
N LEU A 16 -59.26 42.48 -21.20
CA LEU A 16 -57.91 42.23 -20.66
C LEU A 16 -57.87 42.76 -19.22
N ILE A 17 -58.19 41.92 -18.25
CA ILE A 17 -57.73 42.13 -16.88
C ILE A 17 -56.27 41.71 -16.90
N GLY A 18 -55.38 42.71 -17.02
CA GLY A 18 -53.98 42.53 -16.69
C GLY A 18 -53.88 42.16 -15.22
N CYS A 19 -53.87 40.87 -14.91
CA CYS A 19 -53.31 40.41 -13.66
C CYS A 19 -51.80 40.42 -13.88
N SER A 20 -51.15 41.47 -13.39
CA SER A 20 -49.70 41.46 -13.15
C SER A 20 -49.44 40.37 -12.10
N GLY A 21 -49.34 39.13 -12.54
CA GLY A 21 -48.62 38.12 -11.77
C GLY A 21 -47.20 38.63 -11.69
N GLN A 22 -46.81 39.18 -10.55
CA GLN A 22 -45.40 39.08 -10.20
C GLN A 22 -45.13 37.58 -10.11
N GLU A 23 -44.39 37.05 -11.07
CA GLU A 23 -43.69 35.80 -10.82
C GLU A 23 -42.79 36.09 -9.63
N ASP A 24 -43.18 35.61 -8.44
CA ASP A 24 -42.31 35.58 -7.29
C ASP A 24 -41.11 34.73 -7.70
N GLU A 25 -40.03 35.41 -8.07
CA GLU A 25 -38.75 34.79 -8.39
C GLU A 25 -38.33 34.02 -7.13
N VAL A 26 -38.49 32.68 -7.16
CA VAL A 26 -38.08 31.81 -6.06
C VAL A 26 -36.57 31.94 -5.94
N LYS A 27 -36.12 32.83 -5.06
CA LYS A 27 -34.71 33.03 -4.77
C LYS A 27 -34.19 31.79 -4.06
N ILE A 28 -33.59 30.88 -4.81
CA ILE A 28 -32.86 29.75 -4.23
C ILE A 28 -31.67 30.33 -3.47
N VAL A 29 -31.69 30.21 -2.14
CA VAL A 29 -30.59 30.63 -1.28
C VAL A 29 -29.51 29.56 -1.36
N ASN A 30 -28.33 29.95 -1.86
CA ASN A 30 -27.17 29.07 -1.87
C ASN A 30 -26.51 29.02 -0.49
N ASN A 31 -26.25 27.83 0.03
CA ASN A 31 -25.49 27.60 1.26
C ASN A 31 -24.09 27.08 0.89
N PRO A 32 -23.03 27.54 1.57
CA PRO A 32 -21.68 27.10 1.25
C PRO A 32 -21.51 25.60 1.48
N PRO A 33 -20.65 24.93 0.70
CA PRO A 33 -20.35 23.52 0.89
C PRO A 33 -19.57 23.28 2.18
N ILE A 34 -19.58 22.03 2.65
CA ILE A 34 -18.87 21.59 3.85
C ILE A 34 -17.67 20.76 3.39
N ALA A 35 -16.47 21.33 3.49
CA ALA A 35 -15.24 20.60 3.20
C ALA A 35 -14.84 19.67 4.35
N ASN A 36 -14.85 18.38 4.08
CA ASN A 36 -14.40 17.36 5.02
C ASN A 36 -13.63 16.27 4.28
N PHE A 37 -12.51 15.86 4.86
CA PHE A 37 -11.70 14.79 4.31
C PHE A 37 -10.98 14.00 5.39
N ARG A 38 -10.46 12.85 4.98
CA ARG A 38 -9.55 12.04 5.79
C ARG A 38 -8.29 11.71 5.02
N ILE A 39 -7.23 11.45 5.77
CA ILE A 39 -5.96 10.94 5.27
C ILE A 39 -5.81 9.50 5.76
N VAL A 40 -5.50 8.58 4.85
CA VAL A 40 -5.17 7.18 5.17
C VAL A 40 -3.74 6.91 4.74
N GLU A 41 -2.88 6.63 5.71
CA GLU A 41 -1.47 6.34 5.50
C GLU A 41 -1.26 4.84 5.25
N THR A 42 -0.48 4.52 4.22
CA THR A 42 0.06 3.17 3.95
C THR A 42 1.58 3.22 3.90
N ALA A 43 2.22 2.08 3.66
CA ALA A 43 3.68 1.97 3.60
C ALA A 43 4.34 2.87 2.55
N ASP A 44 3.63 3.15 1.47
CA ASP A 44 4.14 3.76 0.23
C ASP A 44 3.44 5.08 -0.15
N LYS A 45 2.28 5.39 0.43
CA LYS A 45 1.50 6.59 0.09
C LYS A 45 0.61 7.10 1.22
N PHE A 46 0.17 8.34 1.07
CA PHE A 46 -0.90 8.96 1.83
C PHE A 46 -2.10 9.17 0.91
N SER A 47 -3.19 8.44 1.18
CA SER A 47 -4.44 8.55 0.42
C SER A 47 -5.30 9.67 1.00
N LEU A 48 -5.76 10.57 0.14
CA LEU A 48 -6.61 11.71 0.47
C LEU A 48 -8.03 11.41 -0.02
N ASP A 49 -9.00 11.47 0.88
CA ASP A 49 -10.39 11.12 0.59
C ASP A 49 -11.34 12.23 1.02
N GLY A 50 -11.77 13.04 0.05
CA GLY A 50 -12.72 14.15 0.23
C GLY A 50 -14.18 13.75 0.05
N SER A 51 -14.50 12.45 -0.06
CA SER A 51 -15.88 11.98 -0.28
C SER A 51 -16.84 12.22 0.89
N LEU A 52 -16.32 12.68 2.04
CA LEU A 52 -17.11 13.13 3.18
C LEU A 52 -17.61 14.57 3.04
N SER A 53 -17.21 15.26 1.98
CA SER A 53 -17.67 16.62 1.69
C SER A 53 -19.07 16.61 1.09
N ILE A 54 -19.86 17.63 1.42
CA ILE A 54 -21.26 17.73 0.99
C ILE A 54 -21.62 19.18 0.66
N ASP A 55 -22.45 19.35 -0.34
CA ASP A 55 -23.14 20.60 -0.62
C ASP A 55 -24.58 20.52 -0.08
N PRO A 56 -25.03 21.44 0.79
CA PRO A 56 -26.38 21.40 1.35
C PRO A 56 -27.49 21.60 0.31
N ASN A 57 -27.19 22.28 -0.79
CA ASN A 57 -28.09 22.52 -1.92
C ASN A 57 -28.06 21.37 -2.93
N GLY A 58 -27.09 20.45 -2.82
CA GLY A 58 -26.89 19.35 -3.75
C GLY A 58 -26.10 19.74 -5.00
N ASP A 59 -25.45 20.91 -4.98
CA ASP A 59 -24.66 21.41 -6.09
C ASP A 59 -23.40 20.56 -6.33
N SER A 60 -22.94 20.55 -7.59
CA SER A 60 -21.74 19.81 -7.97
C SER A 60 -20.49 20.46 -7.41
N LEU A 61 -19.64 19.67 -6.74
CA LEU A 61 -18.42 20.16 -6.11
C LEU A 61 -17.20 20.00 -7.00
N THR A 62 -16.43 21.08 -7.14
CA THR A 62 -15.08 21.06 -7.73
C THR A 62 -14.04 20.95 -6.63
N TYR A 63 -13.13 19.98 -6.75
CA TYR A 63 -12.09 19.70 -5.76
C TYR A 63 -10.74 20.29 -6.19
N LYS A 64 -9.96 20.77 -5.20
CA LYS A 64 -8.56 21.13 -5.39
C LYS A 64 -7.74 20.82 -4.15
N TRP A 65 -6.76 19.96 -4.31
CA TRP A 65 -5.81 19.55 -3.28
C TRP A 65 -4.50 20.31 -3.40
N SER A 66 -3.92 20.68 -2.27
CA SER A 66 -2.58 21.28 -2.21
C SER A 66 -1.86 20.89 -0.92
N THR A 67 -0.53 21.03 -0.92
CA THR A 67 0.31 20.84 0.26
C THR A 67 1.35 21.95 0.38
N THR A 68 1.79 22.25 1.61
CA THR A 68 2.85 23.23 1.87
C THR A 68 4.26 22.69 1.62
N SER A 69 4.42 21.37 1.48
CA SER A 69 5.72 20.76 1.22
C SER A 69 6.04 20.74 -0.28
N ALA A 70 7.18 21.32 -0.65
CA ALA A 70 7.72 21.22 -2.00
C ALA A 70 8.26 19.81 -2.36
N LEU A 71 8.41 18.92 -1.36
CA LEU A 71 8.88 17.55 -1.55
C LEU A 71 7.77 16.57 -1.95
N LEU A 72 6.51 17.01 -1.88
CA LEU A 72 5.35 16.16 -2.14
C LEU A 72 4.66 16.59 -3.44
N THR A 73 4.25 15.60 -4.22
CA THR A 73 3.45 15.82 -5.43
C THR A 73 2.14 15.03 -5.30
N ILE A 74 1.01 15.73 -5.37
CA ILE A 74 -0.32 15.12 -5.35
C ILE A 74 -0.67 14.67 -6.77
N ALA A 75 -0.94 13.37 -6.95
CA ALA A 75 -1.05 12.76 -8.28
C ALA A 75 -2.23 13.31 -9.12
N SER A 76 -3.41 13.43 -8.54
CA SER A 76 -4.61 13.96 -9.20
C SER A 76 -5.26 15.01 -8.31
N PRO A 77 -4.75 16.26 -8.30
CA PRO A 77 -5.14 17.26 -7.31
C PRO A 77 -6.57 17.76 -7.47
N THR A 78 -7.30 17.38 -8.51
CA THR A 78 -8.71 17.77 -8.72
C THR A 78 -9.69 16.62 -8.54
N ALA A 79 -9.21 15.41 -8.23
CA ALA A 79 -10.07 14.26 -7.98
C ALA A 79 -10.63 14.29 -6.55
N PRO A 80 -11.86 13.79 -6.31
CA PRO A 80 -12.41 13.68 -4.96
C PRO A 80 -11.62 12.73 -4.06
N LYS A 81 -10.91 11.76 -4.67
CA LYS A 81 -9.97 10.86 -4.02
C LYS A 81 -8.64 10.89 -4.77
N THR A 82 -7.55 11.06 -4.06
CA THR A 82 -6.20 11.18 -4.65
C THR A 82 -5.15 10.70 -3.66
N PHE A 83 -3.86 10.85 -3.99
CA PHE A 83 -2.77 10.48 -3.08
C PHE A 83 -1.49 11.24 -3.42
N PHE A 84 -0.52 11.17 -2.51
CA PHE A 84 0.89 11.42 -2.77
C PHE A 84 1.73 10.28 -2.20
N SER A 85 2.87 9.98 -2.81
CA SER A 85 3.78 8.94 -2.34
C SER A 85 4.59 9.40 -1.12
N VAL A 86 4.96 8.46 -0.25
CA VAL A 86 5.90 8.74 0.85
C VAL A 86 7.26 9.12 0.25
N PRO A 87 7.80 10.32 0.52
CA PRO A 87 9.08 10.73 -0.05
C PRO A 87 10.25 10.06 0.68
N ASN A 88 11.38 9.92 -0.03
CA ASN A 88 12.64 9.48 0.55
C ASN A 88 13.32 10.67 1.26
N VAL A 89 13.08 10.84 2.56
CA VAL A 89 13.67 11.91 3.39
C VAL A 89 14.46 11.35 4.57
N ALA A 90 15.63 11.93 4.86
CA ALA A 90 16.48 11.47 5.97
C ALA A 90 15.92 11.82 7.37
N GLN A 91 15.06 12.83 7.47
CA GLN A 91 14.46 13.28 8.72
C GLN A 91 12.95 13.43 8.54
N SER A 92 12.19 13.08 9.59
CA SER A 92 10.75 13.26 9.58
C SER A 92 10.40 14.73 9.66
N PHE A 93 9.34 15.15 8.98
CA PHE A 93 8.83 16.51 9.01
C PHE A 93 7.31 16.52 8.99
N THR A 94 6.69 17.65 9.33
CA THR A 94 5.24 17.83 9.23
C THR A 94 4.91 18.74 8.06
N THR A 95 3.79 18.48 7.39
CA THR A 95 3.27 19.35 6.33
C THR A 95 1.76 19.47 6.42
N GLU A 96 1.22 20.53 5.84
CA GLU A 96 -0.21 20.72 5.74
C GLU A 96 -0.71 20.21 4.40
N VAL A 97 -1.85 19.52 4.44
CA VAL A 97 -2.65 19.13 3.28
C VAL A 97 -3.94 19.90 3.34
N LYS A 98 -4.27 20.61 2.26
CA LYS A 98 -5.45 21.45 2.13
C LYS A 98 -6.36 20.89 1.03
N LEU A 99 -7.65 20.76 1.35
CA LEU A 99 -8.75 20.56 0.40
C LEU A 99 -9.49 21.89 0.21
N GLU A 100 -9.62 22.34 -1.03
CA GLU A 100 -10.49 23.42 -1.46
C GLU A 100 -11.68 22.86 -2.24
N LEU A 101 -12.88 23.34 -1.92
CA LEU A 101 -14.11 23.00 -2.64
C LEU A 101 -14.80 24.25 -3.16
N LYS A 102 -15.42 24.13 -4.33
CA LYS A 102 -16.28 25.14 -4.94
C LYS A 102 -17.58 24.53 -5.43
N ASP A 103 -18.70 25.18 -5.12
CA ASP A 103 -20.06 24.87 -5.60
C ASP A 103 -20.44 25.69 -6.85
N GLY A 104 -19.52 26.54 -7.35
CA GLY A 104 -19.76 27.49 -8.45
C GLY A 104 -19.95 28.94 -8.00
N ILE A 105 -20.21 29.17 -6.71
CA ILE A 105 -20.41 30.50 -6.11
C ILE A 105 -19.46 30.68 -4.91
N ASN A 106 -19.55 29.80 -3.92
CA ASN A 106 -18.75 29.78 -2.72
C ASN A 106 -17.45 29.00 -2.93
N THR A 107 -16.48 29.31 -2.07
CA THR A 107 -15.24 28.55 -1.94
C THR A 107 -14.98 28.30 -0.46
N VAL A 108 -14.74 27.04 -0.09
CA VAL A 108 -14.42 26.65 1.29
C VAL A 108 -13.15 25.81 1.33
N HIS A 109 -12.56 25.69 2.51
CA HIS A 109 -11.32 24.95 2.71
C HIS A 109 -11.37 24.07 3.95
N SER A 110 -10.63 22.96 3.90
CA SER A 110 -10.30 22.12 5.05
C SER A 110 -8.80 21.82 5.03
N THR A 111 -8.15 21.85 6.19
CA THR A 111 -6.71 21.62 6.31
C THR A 111 -6.45 20.57 7.39
N GLN A 112 -5.51 19.66 7.13
CA GLN A 112 -4.99 18.72 8.12
C GLN A 112 -3.46 18.72 8.07
N THR A 113 -2.82 18.63 9.24
CA THR A 113 -1.37 18.42 9.35
C THR A 113 -1.07 16.93 9.33
N VAL A 114 -0.11 16.52 8.52
CA VAL A 114 0.37 15.14 8.43
C VAL A 114 1.86 15.09 8.74
N ARG A 115 2.27 14.06 9.50
CA ARG A 115 3.69 13.78 9.76
C ARG A 115 4.21 12.84 8.68
N ILE A 116 5.23 13.28 7.97
CA ILE A 116 5.97 12.48 7.01
C ILE A 116 7.15 11.81 7.73
N PRO A 117 7.24 10.48 7.73
CA PRO A 117 8.31 9.76 8.41
C PRO A 117 9.66 9.94 7.70
N ALA A 118 10.75 9.83 8.46
CA ALA A 118 12.07 9.62 7.88
C ALA A 118 12.12 8.23 7.23
N ILE A 119 12.97 8.07 6.21
CA ILE A 119 13.40 6.73 5.80
C ILE A 119 14.04 6.04 7.00
N ASN A 120 13.65 4.79 7.19
CA ASN A 120 14.33 3.87 8.08
C ASN A 120 14.77 2.66 7.24
N GLN A 121 15.52 1.75 7.86
CA GLN A 121 15.92 0.51 7.19
C GLN A 121 14.72 -0.27 6.67
N MET A 122 13.58 -0.24 7.35
CA MET A 122 12.35 -0.92 6.88
C MET A 122 11.88 -0.35 5.54
N VAL A 123 11.83 0.96 5.35
CA VAL A 123 11.47 1.59 4.06
C VAL A 123 12.49 1.24 2.97
N ILE A 124 13.78 1.27 3.29
CA ILE A 124 14.86 0.91 2.34
C ILE A 124 14.72 -0.54 1.87
N TYR A 125 14.33 -1.44 2.77
CA TYR A 125 14.08 -2.85 2.47
C TYR A 125 12.65 -3.15 1.99
N GLY A 126 11.82 -2.12 1.72
CA GLY A 126 10.44 -2.29 1.26
C GLY A 126 9.47 -2.84 2.30
N LEU A 127 9.84 -2.85 3.58
CA LEU A 127 9.07 -3.32 4.73
C LEU A 127 8.12 -2.24 5.32
N GLY A 128 8.10 -1.05 4.71
CA GLY A 128 7.23 0.06 5.09
C GLY A 128 7.78 0.95 6.21
N ILE A 129 6.94 1.89 6.66
CA ILE A 129 7.35 3.00 7.54
C ILE A 129 7.18 2.71 9.04
N ASN A 130 6.31 1.78 9.42
CA ASN A 130 5.97 1.47 10.80
C ASN A 130 6.14 -0.02 11.08
N LEU A 131 6.87 -0.38 12.14
CA LEU A 131 6.83 -1.72 12.70
C LEU A 131 5.54 -1.89 13.49
N ILE A 132 4.54 -2.54 12.90
CA ILE A 132 3.21 -2.69 13.51
C ILE A 132 3.19 -3.85 14.53
N LYS A 133 4.04 -4.86 14.32
CA LYS A 133 4.18 -6.01 15.20
C LYS A 133 5.55 -6.65 15.00
N SER A 134 6.20 -7.04 16.09
CA SER A 134 7.35 -7.92 16.07
C SER A 134 7.15 -9.05 17.07
N VAL A 135 7.66 -10.22 16.70
CA VAL A 135 7.90 -11.36 17.59
C VAL A 135 9.36 -11.68 17.36
N SER A 136 10.12 -11.93 18.42
CA SER A 136 11.51 -12.38 18.27
C SER A 136 11.76 -13.71 18.90
N ASN A 137 12.32 -14.63 18.11
CA ASN A 137 12.78 -15.94 18.58
C ASN A 137 14.30 -16.00 18.78
N ASN A 138 14.96 -14.83 18.82
CA ASN A 138 16.42 -14.72 18.83
C ASN A 138 17.08 -15.66 19.84
N THR A 139 18.19 -16.25 19.40
CA THR A 139 19.05 -17.05 20.27
C THR A 139 20.06 -16.15 20.99
N ASN A 140 20.72 -16.69 22.02
CA ASN A 140 21.79 -16.01 22.76
C ASN A 140 23.17 -16.17 22.12
N TYR A 141 23.24 -16.65 20.88
CA TYR A 141 24.47 -16.89 20.14
C TYR A 141 24.37 -16.37 18.70
N ASN A 142 25.51 -16.13 18.06
CA ASN A 142 25.52 -15.66 16.69
C ASN A 142 25.23 -16.80 15.70
N TRP A 143 24.04 -16.80 15.13
CA TRP A 143 23.62 -17.78 14.13
C TRP A 143 23.79 -17.29 12.67
N TYR A 144 24.16 -16.01 12.49
CA TYR A 144 24.24 -15.38 11.18
C TYR A 144 25.44 -15.87 10.35
N TYR A 145 25.20 -16.09 9.06
CA TYR A 145 26.23 -16.31 8.05
C TYR A 145 26.01 -15.33 6.89
N ASP A 146 27.11 -14.71 6.44
CA ASP A 146 27.13 -13.90 5.24
C ASP A 146 27.46 -14.76 4.00
N GLN A 147 26.71 -14.57 2.92
CA GLN A 147 26.97 -15.27 1.67
C GLN A 147 28.22 -14.73 0.95
N ALA A 148 28.59 -13.46 1.11
CA ALA A 148 29.67 -12.86 0.32
C ALA A 148 31.02 -13.55 0.61
N ASN A 149 31.18 -14.11 1.80
CA ASN A 149 32.37 -14.83 2.26
C ASN A 149 32.25 -16.36 2.17
N SER A 150 31.35 -16.89 1.33
CA SER A 150 31.06 -18.33 1.23
C SER A 150 31.83 -19.07 0.12
N GLY A 151 33.04 -18.62 -0.21
CA GLY A 151 33.92 -19.27 -1.19
C GLY A 151 33.62 -18.92 -2.64
N THR A 152 34.11 -19.74 -3.58
CA THR A 152 34.11 -19.48 -5.04
C THR A 152 32.73 -19.18 -5.63
N TYR A 153 31.67 -19.75 -5.05
CA TYR A 153 30.29 -19.60 -5.53
C TYR A 153 29.48 -18.62 -4.67
N SER A 154 30.15 -17.67 -3.99
CA SER A 154 29.49 -16.71 -3.09
C SER A 154 28.35 -15.92 -3.73
N SER A 155 28.47 -15.59 -5.01
CA SER A 155 27.43 -14.90 -5.79
C SER A 155 26.14 -15.70 -5.97
N ILE A 156 26.16 -17.02 -5.77
CA ILE A 156 25.02 -17.93 -5.94
C ILE A 156 24.78 -18.82 -4.71
N ASN A 157 25.31 -18.44 -3.55
CA ASN A 157 25.23 -19.21 -2.30
C ASN A 157 24.10 -18.79 -1.36
N CYS A 158 23.11 -18.04 -1.84
CA CYS A 158 21.94 -17.66 -1.07
C CYS A 158 21.18 -18.85 -0.46
N GLY A 159 20.99 -19.93 -1.22
CA GLY A 159 20.42 -21.20 -0.73
C GLY A 159 21.28 -21.85 0.37
N PRO A 160 22.55 -22.25 0.09
CA PRO A 160 23.46 -22.80 1.10
C PRO A 160 23.58 -21.97 2.38
N THR A 161 23.62 -20.64 2.23
CA THR A 161 23.72 -19.70 3.35
C THR A 161 22.44 -19.70 4.18
N SER A 162 21.28 -19.63 3.52
CA SER A 162 19.98 -19.65 4.19
C SER A 162 19.78 -20.94 4.99
N VAL A 163 20.10 -22.10 4.41
CA VAL A 163 19.91 -23.37 5.12
C VAL A 163 20.89 -23.51 6.28
N SER A 164 22.14 -23.08 6.10
CA SER A 164 23.15 -23.16 7.17
C SER A 164 22.78 -22.30 8.38
N MET A 165 22.26 -21.10 8.16
CA MET A 165 21.74 -20.24 9.23
C MET A 165 20.53 -20.88 9.94
N ALA A 166 19.60 -21.50 9.20
CA ALA A 166 18.45 -22.20 9.79
C ALA A 166 18.89 -23.40 10.65
N ILE A 167 19.86 -24.21 10.17
CA ILE A 167 20.44 -25.31 10.95
C ILE A 167 21.11 -24.75 12.21
N LYS A 168 21.93 -23.70 12.08
CA LYS A 168 22.63 -23.10 13.22
C LYS A 168 21.69 -22.52 14.26
N TRP A 169 20.55 -21.96 13.84
CA TRP A 169 19.52 -21.51 14.76
C TRP A 169 18.94 -22.67 15.60
N THR A 170 18.81 -23.87 15.03
CA THR A 170 18.33 -25.03 15.79
C THR A 170 19.40 -25.69 16.64
N ASN A 171 20.68 -25.55 16.26
CA ASN A 171 21.81 -26.16 16.93
C ASN A 171 23.07 -25.29 16.78
N GLU A 172 23.46 -24.60 17.86
CA GLU A 172 24.64 -23.74 17.92
C GLU A 172 25.94 -24.45 17.51
N PHE A 173 26.05 -25.74 17.84
CA PHE A 173 27.27 -26.55 17.66
C PHE A 173 27.31 -27.27 16.31
N THR A 174 26.47 -26.87 15.35
CA THR A 174 26.49 -27.46 14.01
C THR A 174 27.84 -27.18 13.31
N ASN A 175 28.29 -28.16 12.52
CA ASN A 175 29.39 -27.98 11.57
C ASN A 175 28.91 -27.42 10.22
N SER A 176 27.60 -27.19 10.06
CA SER A 176 27.06 -26.63 8.83
C SER A 176 27.58 -25.21 8.60
N SER A 177 27.95 -24.93 7.37
CA SER A 177 28.35 -23.60 6.89
C SER A 177 27.94 -23.46 5.43
N PRO A 178 27.84 -22.23 4.90
CA PRO A 178 27.50 -22.03 3.48
C PRO A 178 28.42 -22.82 2.53
N ILE A 179 29.71 -22.91 2.87
CA ILE A 179 30.72 -23.66 2.10
C ILE A 179 30.48 -25.16 2.24
N ALA A 180 30.28 -25.67 3.47
CA ALA A 180 30.03 -27.09 3.70
C ALA A 180 28.75 -27.55 2.96
N ALA A 181 27.68 -26.78 3.06
CA ALA A 181 26.42 -27.04 2.36
C ALA A 181 26.63 -27.11 0.84
N ARG A 182 27.30 -26.10 0.26
CA ARG A 182 27.65 -26.07 -1.17
C ARG A 182 28.50 -27.28 -1.61
N ASN A 183 29.41 -27.74 -0.77
CA ASN A 183 30.24 -28.90 -1.08
C ASN A 183 29.45 -30.22 -1.09
N VAL A 184 28.34 -30.30 -0.34
CA VAL A 184 27.45 -31.47 -0.36
C VAL A 184 26.52 -31.41 -1.57
N TYR A 185 25.85 -30.26 -1.79
CA TYR A 185 24.90 -30.09 -2.90
C TYR A 185 25.34 -28.97 -3.85
N GLY A 186 25.53 -29.32 -5.13
CA GLY A 186 25.93 -28.36 -6.16
C GLY A 186 27.38 -27.89 -6.02
N ALA A 187 28.31 -28.79 -5.68
CA ALA A 187 29.74 -28.49 -5.46
C ALA A 187 30.43 -27.81 -6.66
N ASN A 188 29.91 -28.04 -7.87
CA ASN A 188 30.41 -27.42 -9.11
C ASN A 188 29.69 -26.10 -9.45
N GLY A 189 28.89 -25.55 -8.53
CA GLY A 189 28.05 -24.37 -8.72
C GLY A 189 26.60 -24.70 -9.06
N GLY A 190 25.89 -23.70 -9.61
CA GLY A 190 24.47 -23.79 -9.95
C GLY A 190 23.50 -23.34 -8.84
N TRP A 191 22.26 -23.12 -9.25
CA TRP A 191 21.16 -22.69 -8.36
C TRP A 191 20.71 -23.84 -7.48
N TRP A 192 20.51 -23.57 -6.19
CA TRP A 192 19.81 -24.49 -5.30
C TRP A 192 18.31 -24.41 -5.52
N GLN A 193 17.70 -25.57 -5.70
CA GLN A 193 16.25 -25.73 -5.79
C GLN A 193 15.67 -26.03 -4.39
N THR A 194 14.35 -25.96 -4.27
CA THR A 194 13.66 -26.26 -2.99
C THR A 194 13.99 -27.67 -2.47
N PHE A 195 14.22 -28.65 -3.35
CA PHE A 195 14.59 -30.01 -2.92
C PHE A 195 16.00 -30.07 -2.30
N ASP A 196 16.98 -29.29 -2.79
CA ASP A 196 18.32 -29.24 -2.20
C ASP A 196 18.27 -28.73 -0.76
N ILE A 197 17.42 -27.72 -0.52
CA ILE A 197 17.17 -27.16 0.80
C ILE A 197 16.59 -28.21 1.75
N ILE A 198 15.53 -28.91 1.31
CA ILE A 198 14.86 -29.95 2.11
C ILE A 198 15.84 -31.08 2.42
N ASN A 199 16.59 -31.55 1.42
CA ASN A 199 17.53 -32.65 1.60
C ASN A 199 18.63 -32.29 2.61
N TYR A 200 19.25 -31.10 2.47
CA TYR A 200 20.30 -30.70 3.39
C TYR A 200 19.79 -30.42 4.82
N LEU A 201 18.55 -29.95 4.98
CA LEU A 201 17.89 -29.88 6.30
C LEU A 201 17.70 -31.28 6.91
N ASN A 202 17.23 -32.24 6.11
CA ASN A 202 17.02 -33.63 6.54
C ASN A 202 18.35 -34.31 6.93
N ASP A 203 19.41 -34.11 6.15
CA ASP A 203 20.75 -34.65 6.43
C ASP A 203 21.34 -34.12 7.74
N ASN A 204 20.88 -32.93 8.18
CA ASN A 204 21.26 -32.30 9.44
C ASN A 204 20.21 -32.51 10.54
N ASN A 205 19.26 -33.44 10.34
CA ASN A 205 18.20 -33.81 11.28
C ASN A 205 17.32 -32.62 11.72
N VAL A 206 17.14 -31.63 10.85
CA VAL A 206 16.29 -30.47 11.12
C VAL A 206 14.88 -30.73 10.58
N ALA A 207 13.91 -30.80 11.51
CA ALA A 207 12.51 -30.97 11.17
C ALA A 207 12.01 -29.81 10.29
N ASN A 208 11.45 -30.14 9.13
CA ASN A 208 11.01 -29.15 8.15
C ASN A 208 9.72 -29.58 7.44
N SER A 209 9.05 -28.62 6.81
CA SER A 209 7.85 -28.84 6.01
C SER A 209 7.74 -27.76 4.94
N THR A 210 7.29 -28.11 3.74
CA THR A 210 7.04 -27.14 2.67
C THR A 210 5.58 -26.72 2.67
N ILE A 211 5.33 -25.42 2.48
CA ILE A 211 3.99 -24.84 2.44
C ILE A 211 3.91 -23.89 1.25
N SER A 212 2.85 -23.99 0.47
CA SER A 212 2.58 -23.03 -0.60
C SER A 212 2.08 -21.71 -0.02
N LEU A 213 2.65 -20.59 -0.45
CA LEU A 213 2.29 -19.25 -0.01
C LEU A 213 1.08 -18.73 -0.80
N ALA A 214 -0.11 -19.27 -0.51
CA ALA A 214 -1.36 -18.83 -1.11
C ALA A 214 -1.85 -17.47 -0.57
N SER A 215 -1.45 -17.11 0.66
CA SER A 215 -1.76 -15.83 1.30
C SER A 215 -0.68 -15.46 2.31
N ILE A 216 -0.48 -14.16 2.51
CA ILE A 216 0.43 -13.61 3.52
C ILE A 216 0.02 -14.02 4.94
N ASP A 217 -1.25 -14.33 5.19
CA ASP A 217 -1.70 -14.75 6.53
C ASP A 217 -1.16 -16.11 6.94
N ILE A 218 -0.86 -16.99 5.98
CA ILE A 218 -0.18 -18.26 6.25
C ILE A 218 1.23 -17.99 6.79
N LEU A 219 1.95 -17.07 6.16
CA LEU A 219 3.29 -16.67 6.60
C LEU A 219 3.24 -16.09 8.02
N LYS A 220 2.30 -15.17 8.26
CA LYS A 220 2.09 -14.54 9.57
C LYS A 220 1.77 -15.57 10.66
N ASP A 221 0.90 -16.54 10.40
CA ASP A 221 0.58 -17.64 11.34
C ASP A 221 1.83 -18.44 11.74
N LYS A 222 2.74 -18.72 10.79
CA LYS A 222 3.97 -19.47 11.08
C LYS A 222 4.96 -18.66 11.89
N ILE A 223 5.14 -17.38 11.55
CA ILE A 223 6.01 -16.47 12.32
C ILE A 223 5.47 -16.30 13.75
N ASP A 224 4.15 -16.10 13.90
CA ASP A 224 3.51 -15.95 15.21
C ASP A 224 3.64 -17.21 16.09
N LYS A 225 3.82 -18.39 15.48
CA LYS A 225 4.09 -19.67 16.16
C LYS A 225 5.58 -19.94 16.39
N GLY A 226 6.44 -18.95 16.17
CA GLY A 226 7.88 -19.03 16.39
C GLY A 226 8.62 -19.93 15.40
N LYS A 227 8.10 -20.10 14.18
CA LYS A 227 8.76 -20.90 13.15
C LYS A 227 9.74 -20.05 12.34
N ILE A 228 10.89 -20.62 12.03
CA ILE A 228 11.84 -20.07 11.04
C ILE A 228 11.32 -20.42 9.65
N ILE A 229 11.38 -19.47 8.72
CA ILE A 229 10.84 -19.65 7.38
C ILE A 229 11.94 -19.35 6.36
N ILE A 230 12.17 -20.28 5.43
CA ILE A 230 13.01 -20.06 4.26
C ILE A 230 12.07 -19.82 3.07
N LEU A 231 12.07 -18.60 2.54
CA LEU A 231 11.33 -18.27 1.34
C LEU A 231 12.13 -18.68 0.11
N CYS A 232 11.59 -19.61 -0.68
CA CYS A 232 12.10 -19.94 -2.00
C CYS A 232 11.30 -19.11 -3.01
N LEU A 233 11.90 -18.06 -3.54
CA LEU A 233 11.25 -17.11 -4.43
C LEU A 233 11.73 -17.32 -5.86
N ASP A 234 10.78 -17.34 -6.79
CA ASP A 234 11.10 -17.22 -8.20
C ASP A 234 11.35 -15.74 -8.53
N MET A 235 12.63 -15.42 -8.77
CA MET A 235 13.08 -14.07 -9.08
C MET A 235 12.51 -13.52 -10.39
N TYR A 236 11.94 -14.36 -11.26
CA TYR A 236 11.20 -13.88 -12.43
C TYR A 236 10.04 -12.95 -12.03
N PHE A 237 9.37 -13.23 -10.91
CA PHE A 237 8.21 -12.47 -10.45
C PHE A 237 8.54 -11.35 -9.46
N VAL A 238 9.80 -11.23 -9.04
CA VAL A 238 10.23 -10.18 -8.11
C VAL A 238 10.75 -8.98 -8.90
N GLN A 239 9.99 -7.88 -8.88
CA GLN A 239 10.43 -6.62 -9.48
C GLN A 239 11.56 -6.02 -8.64
N ILE A 240 12.78 -6.09 -9.17
CA ILE A 240 13.95 -5.49 -8.53
C ILE A 240 13.92 -4.00 -8.86
N SER A 241 13.63 -3.14 -7.88
CA SER A 241 13.98 -1.72 -8.00
C SER A 241 15.49 -1.60 -7.86
N ASN A 242 16.13 -0.68 -8.59
CA ASN A 242 17.59 -0.49 -8.67
C ASN A 242 18.31 -0.19 -7.31
N GLN A 243 17.65 -0.38 -6.18
CA GLN A 243 18.12 -0.06 -4.83
C GLN A 243 18.08 -1.26 -3.86
N CYS A 244 17.56 -2.43 -4.24
CA CYS A 244 17.47 -3.58 -3.35
C CYS A 244 17.93 -4.89 -4.02
N HIS A 245 19.02 -5.48 -3.53
CA HIS A 245 19.46 -6.82 -3.95
C HIS A 245 18.73 -7.87 -3.12
N LEU A 246 17.54 -8.29 -3.56
CA LEU A 246 16.87 -9.47 -3.00
C LEU A 246 17.52 -10.73 -3.61
N SER A 247 17.88 -11.69 -2.75
CA SER A 247 18.31 -13.01 -3.18
C SER A 247 17.11 -13.94 -3.39
N SER A 248 17.24 -14.94 -4.27
CA SER A 248 16.20 -15.95 -4.56
C SER A 248 15.77 -16.77 -3.34
N GLN A 249 16.62 -16.82 -2.32
CA GLN A 249 16.29 -17.41 -1.03
C GLN A 249 16.58 -16.42 0.09
N GLN A 250 15.64 -16.30 1.02
CA GLN A 250 15.77 -15.48 2.22
C GLN A 250 15.26 -16.23 3.44
N ILE A 251 15.95 -16.08 4.57
CA ILE A 251 15.40 -16.48 5.87
C ILE A 251 14.61 -15.32 6.43
N LEU A 252 13.36 -15.62 6.78
CA LEU A 252 12.60 -14.80 7.70
C LEU A 252 12.70 -15.46 9.07
N SER A 253 13.55 -14.87 9.90
CA SER A 253 13.61 -15.11 11.33
C SER A 253 13.60 -13.74 11.98
N TYR A 254 12.47 -13.38 12.55
CA TYR A 254 12.38 -12.22 13.43
C TYR A 254 12.35 -12.71 14.86
#